data_AF-A0A382IR40-F1
#
_entry.id   AF-A0A382IR40-F1
#
_cell.length_a   1.000
_cell.length_b   1.000
_cell.length_c   1.000
_cell.angle_alpha   90.00
_cell.angle_beta   90.00
_cell.angle_gamma   90.00
#
_symmetry.space_group_name_H-M   'P 1'
#
loop_
_entity.id
_entity.type
_entity.pdbx_description
1 polymer ?
#
loop_
_entity_poly.entity_id
_entity_poly.type
_entity_poly.pdbx_seq_one_letter_code
_entity_poly.pdbx_strand_id
1 'polypeptide(L)'
;KILETKNEDYVIASDTDSVYITFDKLVSNVFEEGTEPSKIVDFLDKIAKEKLEPFMAKSYTALAKTMNAYEQKMEMGREVIAERGIWSAKKRYILNCWDIEGVRYKTPQLKIMGIEAVKSSTPQVCREKIRDALKIIMSGDEKMLNTFIQEFRDEFMNLPPEDIAYPRSVNGLKKFSSSSGMFAKGAPIHCKGAILYNYLVKKHKLTNKYPYIDEGAKIKFLHMKQPNIYQSSAFSFMTKIPRELDIVDRIDYDEQFEKSFSQPIRFITEKILWKIDDSYGEQGSLEDFFN
;
A
#
# COMPACT_ATOMS: atom_id res chain seq x y z
N LYS A 1 -32.56 24.91 2.33
CA LYS A 1 -31.79 23.66 2.12
C LYS A 1 -30.49 24.09 1.46
N ILE A 2 -29.30 23.73 1.98
CA ILE A 2 -28.04 24.35 1.50
C ILE A 2 -27.59 23.77 0.15
N LEU A 3 -27.77 22.47 -0.07
CA LEU A 3 -27.25 21.78 -1.27
C LEU A 3 -28.27 21.64 -2.40
N GLU A 4 -29.56 21.72 -2.10
CA GLU A 4 -30.68 21.64 -3.06
C GLU A 4 -30.64 20.48 -4.08
N THR A 5 -29.84 19.45 -3.84
CA THR A 5 -29.72 18.27 -4.70
C THR A 5 -30.87 17.28 -4.48
N LYS A 6 -31.21 16.52 -5.53
CA LYS A 6 -32.14 15.39 -5.48
C LYS A 6 -31.44 14.12 -5.96
N ASN A 7 -31.55 13.03 -5.20
CA ASN A 7 -30.96 11.71 -5.52
C ASN A 7 -29.43 11.71 -5.71
N GLU A 8 -28.73 12.63 -5.06
CA GLU A 8 -27.26 12.61 -5.03
C GLU A 8 -26.77 11.67 -3.93
N ASP A 9 -25.82 10.80 -4.26
CA ASP A 9 -25.15 9.96 -3.26
C ASP A 9 -23.92 10.69 -2.71
N TYR A 10 -23.99 11.07 -1.44
CA TYR A 10 -22.88 11.69 -0.74
C TYR A 10 -21.98 10.66 -0.05
N VAL A 11 -22.38 9.39 0.02
CA VAL A 11 -21.59 8.31 0.64
C VAL A 11 -20.70 7.68 -0.43
N ILE A 12 -19.42 8.08 -0.45
CA ILE A 12 -18.46 7.65 -1.48
C ILE A 12 -17.84 6.28 -1.19
N ALA A 13 -17.86 5.84 0.07
CA ALA A 13 -17.38 4.53 0.48
C ALA A 13 -18.01 4.09 1.81
N SER A 14 -18.01 2.78 2.04
CA SER A 14 -18.33 2.16 3.33
C SER A 14 -17.42 0.96 3.57
N ASP A 15 -16.99 0.79 4.83
CA ASP A 15 -16.15 -0.33 5.24
C ASP A 15 -16.60 -0.83 6.62
N THR A 16 -17.35 -1.93 6.62
CA THR A 16 -17.93 -2.62 7.78
C THR A 16 -18.83 -1.76 8.67
N ASP A 17 -18.25 -0.86 9.44
CA ASP A 17 -18.86 0.00 10.46
C ASP A 17 -18.61 1.50 10.21
N SER A 18 -17.85 1.84 9.17
CA SER A 18 -17.56 3.22 8.78
C SER A 18 -18.23 3.62 7.46
N VAL A 19 -18.59 4.89 7.34
CA VAL A 19 -19.02 5.52 6.08
C VAL A 19 -18.16 6.75 5.78
N TYR A 20 -17.92 7.01 4.51
CA TYR A 20 -17.15 8.15 4.02
C TYR A 20 -18.09 9.05 3.24
N ILE A 21 -18.24 10.29 3.70
CA ILE A 21 -19.18 11.26 3.16
C ILE A 21 -18.41 12.41 2.52
N THR A 22 -18.69 12.72 1.25
CA THR A 22 -18.12 13.91 0.61
C THR A 22 -18.88 15.18 1.03
N PHE A 23 -18.13 16.23 1.34
CA PHE A 23 -18.66 17.58 1.62
C PHE A 23 -18.24 18.59 0.55
N ASP A 24 -17.72 18.16 -0.59
CA ASP A 24 -17.12 19.05 -1.61
C ASP A 24 -18.10 20.13 -2.08
N LYS A 25 -19.34 19.73 -2.41
CA LYS A 25 -20.41 20.67 -2.80
C LYS A 25 -20.79 21.63 -1.68
N LEU A 26 -20.76 21.18 -0.42
CA LEU A 26 -21.10 22.02 0.72
C LEU A 26 -20.02 23.06 0.97
N VAL A 27 -18.76 22.64 0.98
CA VAL A 27 -17.61 23.51 1.19
C VAL A 27 -17.53 24.55 0.06
N SER A 28 -17.66 24.13 -1.19
CA SER A 28 -17.59 25.01 -2.36
C SER A 28 -18.70 26.07 -2.41
N ASN A 29 -19.87 25.78 -1.82
CA ASN A 29 -20.98 26.73 -1.75
C ASN A 29 -20.85 27.75 -0.60
N VAL A 30 -20.08 27.42 0.44
CA VAL A 30 -19.99 28.21 1.68
C VAL A 30 -18.69 29.01 1.76
N PHE A 31 -17.61 28.49 1.19
CA PHE A 31 -16.28 29.08 1.27
C PHE A 31 -15.75 29.40 -0.13
N GLU A 32 -15.05 30.53 -0.21
CA GLU A 32 -14.28 30.89 -1.40
C GLU A 32 -13.01 30.03 -1.48
N GLU A 33 -12.53 29.83 -2.71
CA GLU A 33 -11.26 29.15 -2.97
C GLU A 33 -10.11 29.86 -2.24
N GLY A 34 -9.21 29.09 -1.64
CA GLY A 34 -8.10 29.63 -0.84
C GLY A 34 -8.45 29.97 0.61
N THR A 35 -9.67 29.71 1.08
CA THR A 35 -10.01 29.79 2.50
C THR A 35 -9.08 28.90 3.33
N GLU A 36 -8.63 29.42 4.48
CA GLU A 36 -7.76 28.69 5.39
C GLU A 36 -8.37 27.32 5.80
N PRO A 37 -7.62 26.21 5.64
CA PRO A 37 -8.14 24.87 5.93
C PRO A 37 -8.68 24.71 7.35
N SER A 38 -8.07 25.37 8.35
CA SER A 38 -8.50 25.32 9.75
C SER A 38 -9.96 25.72 9.94
N LYS A 39 -10.41 26.78 9.25
CA LYS A 39 -11.79 27.29 9.30
C LYS A 39 -12.78 26.31 8.69
N ILE A 40 -12.40 25.68 7.58
CA ILE A 40 -13.23 24.66 6.93
C ILE A 40 -13.36 23.44 7.84
N VAL A 41 -12.26 22.99 8.46
CA VAL A 41 -12.28 21.84 9.37
C VAL A 41 -13.13 22.13 10.61
N ASP A 42 -13.05 23.33 11.19
CA ASP A 42 -13.91 23.72 12.33
C ASP A 42 -15.39 23.76 11.95
N PHE A 43 -15.70 24.25 10.75
CA PHE A 43 -17.05 24.23 10.22
C PHE A 43 -17.59 22.80 10.03
N LEU A 44 -16.79 21.90 9.45
CA LEU A 44 -17.16 20.51 9.26
C LEU A 44 -17.31 19.76 10.59
N ASP A 45 -16.43 20.01 11.57
CA ASP A 45 -16.55 19.45 12.92
C ASP A 45 -17.87 19.89 13.58
N LYS A 46 -18.23 21.17 13.46
CA LYS A 46 -19.50 21.70 13.97
C LYS A 46 -20.70 21.06 13.28
N ILE A 47 -20.68 20.90 11.96
CA ILE A 47 -21.76 20.22 11.22
C ILE A 47 -21.91 18.78 11.69
N ALA A 48 -20.79 18.07 11.86
CA ALA A 48 -20.82 16.69 12.29
C ALA A 48 -21.49 16.55 13.66
N LYS A 49 -21.05 17.34 14.65
CA LYS A 49 -21.59 17.34 16.02
C LYS A 49 -23.02 17.83 16.13
N GLU A 50 -23.37 18.92 15.43
CA GLU A 50 -24.68 19.56 15.62
C GLU A 50 -25.77 19.04 14.68
N LYS A 51 -25.40 18.41 13.55
CA LYS A 51 -26.35 17.99 12.53
C LYS A 51 -26.29 16.49 12.24
N LEU A 52 -25.11 15.94 11.93
CA LEU A 52 -24.99 14.54 11.52
C LEU A 52 -25.18 13.58 12.69
N GLU A 53 -24.45 13.75 13.78
CA GLU A 53 -24.52 12.86 14.94
C GLU A 53 -25.95 12.79 15.53
N PRO A 54 -26.68 13.91 15.73
CA PRO A 54 -28.07 13.85 16.18
C PRO A 54 -29.01 13.18 15.16
N PHE A 55 -28.74 13.32 13.86
CA PHE A 55 -29.50 12.63 12.81
C PHE A 55 -29.24 11.12 12.81
N MET A 56 -27.99 10.71 12.97
CA MET A 56 -27.59 9.30 13.06
C MET A 56 -28.15 8.66 14.32
N ALA A 57 -28.07 9.33 15.48
CA ALA A 57 -28.67 8.87 16.72
C ALA A 57 -30.18 8.61 16.55
N LYS A 58 -30.93 9.56 15.99
CA LYS A 58 -32.36 9.38 15.70
C LYS A 58 -32.62 8.21 14.75
N SER A 59 -31.80 8.07 13.72
CA SER A 59 -31.91 6.97 12.74
C SER A 59 -31.69 5.61 13.40
N TYR A 60 -30.69 5.48 14.27
CA TYR A 60 -30.43 4.24 15.00
C TYR A 60 -31.49 3.95 16.08
N THR A 61 -32.06 4.96 16.73
CA THR A 61 -33.22 4.78 17.62
C THR A 61 -34.43 4.25 16.84
N ALA A 62 -34.70 4.79 15.65
CA ALA A 62 -35.76 4.29 14.79
C ALA A 62 -35.49 2.84 14.36
N LEU A 63 -34.27 2.53 13.92
CA LEU A 63 -33.86 1.17 13.56
C LEU A 63 -34.03 0.18 14.72
N ALA A 64 -33.60 0.54 15.93
CA ALA A 64 -33.75 -0.29 17.12
C ALA A 64 -35.22 -0.58 17.41
N LYS A 65 -36.10 0.43 17.28
CA LYS A 65 -37.55 0.25 17.44
C LYS A 65 -38.12 -0.68 16.37
N THR A 66 -37.71 -0.52 15.10
CA THR A 66 -38.18 -1.36 13.99
C THR A 66 -37.73 -2.81 14.14
N MET A 67 -36.50 -3.05 14.61
CA MET A 67 -35.96 -4.39 14.83
C MET A 67 -36.39 -5.01 16.18
N ASN A 68 -37.16 -4.29 17.00
CA ASN A 68 -37.52 -4.68 18.37
C ASN A 68 -36.28 -5.05 19.21
N ALA A 69 -35.21 -4.27 19.08
CA ALA A 69 -33.99 -4.47 19.83
C ALA A 69 -34.23 -4.21 21.33
N TYR A 70 -33.56 -4.98 22.19
CA TYR A 70 -33.64 -4.82 23.66
C TYR A 70 -33.22 -3.41 24.09
N GLU A 71 -32.16 -2.88 23.48
CA GLU A 71 -31.66 -1.53 23.72
C GLU A 71 -30.96 -1.00 22.47
N GLN A 72 -30.95 0.32 22.28
CA GLN A 72 -30.17 0.97 21.22
C GLN A 72 -28.73 1.17 21.73
N LYS A 73 -27.75 0.57 21.03
CA LYS A 73 -26.30 0.65 21.34
C LYS A 73 -25.44 1.07 20.14
N MET A 74 -26.06 1.53 19.05
CA MET A 74 -25.35 1.93 17.84
C MET A 74 -24.97 3.41 17.95
N GLU A 75 -23.73 3.67 18.36
CA GLU A 75 -23.19 5.02 18.48
C GLU A 75 -22.25 5.29 17.31
N MET A 76 -22.57 6.28 16.50
CA MET A 76 -21.73 6.68 15.37
C MET A 76 -21.35 8.15 15.54
N GLY A 77 -20.05 8.38 15.73
CA GLY A 77 -19.45 9.69 15.84
C GLY A 77 -18.58 10.01 14.62
N ARG A 78 -18.22 11.28 14.48
CA ARG A 78 -17.26 11.69 13.47
C ARG A 78 -15.86 11.19 13.81
N GLU A 79 -15.26 10.42 12.89
CA GLU A 79 -13.89 9.92 13.05
C GLU A 79 -12.85 10.85 12.41
N VAL A 80 -12.98 11.15 11.12
CA VAL A 80 -11.96 11.85 10.33
C VAL A 80 -12.53 13.05 9.59
N ILE A 81 -11.76 14.15 9.53
CA ILE A 81 -11.92 15.22 8.54
C ILE A 81 -10.69 15.23 7.65
N ALA A 82 -10.89 14.97 6.36
CA ALA A 82 -9.84 14.94 5.35
C ALA A 82 -10.17 15.90 4.21
N GLU A 83 -9.15 16.55 3.66
CA GLU A 83 -9.32 17.42 2.48
C GLU A 83 -9.40 16.62 1.18
N ARG A 84 -8.74 15.46 1.15
CA ARG A 84 -8.66 14.61 -0.04
C ARG A 84 -8.66 13.14 0.37
N GLY A 85 -9.37 12.34 -0.40
CA GLY A 85 -9.41 10.89 -0.24
C GLY A 85 -9.28 10.20 -1.59
N ILE A 86 -8.52 9.11 -1.64
CA ILE A 86 -8.34 8.28 -2.84
C ILE A 86 -8.63 6.83 -2.47
N TRP A 87 -9.55 6.19 -3.19
CA TRP A 87 -9.86 4.77 -3.06
C TRP A 87 -9.34 4.00 -4.26
N SER A 88 -8.37 3.11 -4.04
CA SER A 88 -7.86 2.23 -5.09
C SER A 88 -8.73 0.98 -5.25
N ALA A 89 -9.27 0.49 -4.14
CA ALA A 89 -10.13 -0.70 -4.06
C ALA A 89 -10.83 -0.75 -2.68
N LYS A 90 -11.71 -1.73 -2.47
CA LYS A 90 -12.24 -2.04 -1.14
C LYS A 90 -11.10 -2.27 -0.14
N LYS A 91 -11.20 -1.67 1.04
CA LYS A 91 -10.17 -1.70 2.11
C LYS A 91 -8.80 -1.14 1.68
N ARG A 92 -8.74 -0.37 0.60
CA ARG A 92 -7.51 0.23 0.05
C ARG A 92 -7.74 1.71 -0.27
N TYR A 93 -7.36 2.57 0.67
CA TYR A 93 -7.59 4.00 0.54
C TYR A 93 -6.54 4.83 1.28
N ILE A 94 -6.48 6.11 0.91
CA ILE A 94 -5.57 7.10 1.47
C ILE A 94 -6.38 8.36 1.72
N LEU A 95 -6.27 8.93 2.91
CA LEU A 95 -6.93 10.17 3.30
C LEU A 95 -5.86 11.18 3.75
N ASN A 96 -5.96 12.42 3.29
CA ASN A 96 -5.13 13.52 3.76
C ASN A 96 -5.88 14.26 4.89
N CYS A 97 -5.61 13.88 6.13
CA CYS A 97 -6.44 14.20 7.29
C CYS A 97 -5.96 15.44 8.03
N TRP A 98 -6.88 16.33 8.37
CA TRP A 98 -6.64 17.48 9.25
C TRP A 98 -7.04 17.22 10.70
N ASP A 99 -8.06 16.38 10.91
CA ASP A 99 -8.56 16.01 12.24
C ASP A 99 -8.86 14.52 12.26
N ILE A 100 -8.35 13.81 13.26
CA ILE A 100 -8.64 12.40 13.51
C ILE A 100 -9.03 12.27 14.98
N GLU A 101 -10.26 11.83 15.24
CA GLU A 101 -10.82 11.57 16.57
C GLU A 101 -10.68 12.77 17.53
N GLY A 102 -10.76 13.99 16.99
CA GLY A 102 -10.65 15.25 17.75
C GLY A 102 -9.21 15.76 17.89
N VAL A 103 -8.21 15.03 17.40
CA VAL A 103 -6.83 15.47 17.35
C VAL A 103 -6.60 16.29 16.08
N ARG A 104 -6.41 17.61 16.26
CA ARG A 104 -6.17 18.55 15.16
C ARG A 104 -4.68 18.62 14.81
N TYR A 105 -4.36 18.44 13.53
CA TYR A 105 -3.00 18.58 13.03
C TYR A 105 -2.71 19.98 12.50
N LYS A 106 -1.45 20.41 12.60
CA LYS A 106 -0.96 21.68 12.00
C LYS A 106 -0.81 21.59 10.48
N THR A 107 -0.48 20.40 10.00
CA THR A 107 -0.34 20.05 8.59
C THR A 107 -1.07 18.73 8.37
N PRO A 108 -1.67 18.49 7.20
CA PRO A 108 -2.47 17.29 7.02
C PRO A 108 -1.57 16.04 7.10
N GLN A 109 -2.12 14.97 7.67
CA GLN A 109 -1.44 13.70 7.90
C GLN A 109 -2.11 12.59 7.10
N LEU A 110 -1.30 11.76 6.44
CA LEU A 110 -1.82 10.65 5.64
C LEU A 110 -2.33 9.52 6.54
N LYS A 111 -3.63 9.23 6.48
CA LYS A 111 -4.21 7.97 6.98
C LYS A 111 -4.27 6.99 5.81
N ILE A 112 -3.43 5.95 5.87
CA ILE A 112 -3.24 4.97 4.79
C ILE A 112 -3.79 3.62 5.24
N MET A 113 -4.71 3.04 4.47
CA MET A 113 -5.32 1.75 4.77
C MET A 113 -5.15 0.77 3.62
N GLY A 114 -4.60 -0.41 3.93
CA GLY A 114 -4.47 -1.53 2.98
C GLY A 114 -3.49 -1.34 1.82
N ILE A 115 -2.79 -0.20 1.75
CA ILE A 115 -1.72 0.07 0.77
C ILE A 115 -0.39 -0.52 1.25
N GLU A 116 0.48 -0.86 0.31
CA GLU A 116 1.77 -1.53 0.54
C GLU A 116 2.68 -0.76 1.53
N ALA A 117 2.57 0.57 1.61
CA ALA A 117 3.24 1.43 2.58
C ALA A 117 3.05 1.03 4.06
N VAL A 118 1.95 0.35 4.40
CA VAL A 118 1.65 -0.07 5.79
C VAL A 118 1.69 -1.58 5.98
N LYS A 119 1.89 -2.36 4.91
CA LYS A 119 1.98 -3.82 5.00
C LYS A 119 3.36 -4.23 5.48
N SER A 120 3.43 -4.93 6.61
CA SER A 120 4.69 -5.46 7.18
C SER A 120 5.47 -6.38 6.22
N SER A 121 4.80 -6.86 5.18
CA SER A 121 5.37 -7.75 4.19
C SER A 121 6.05 -7.09 3.00
N THR A 122 6.03 -5.76 2.92
CA THR A 122 6.70 -4.97 1.89
C THR A 122 8.10 -4.58 2.40
N PRO A 123 9.16 -4.58 1.57
CA PRO A 123 10.49 -4.14 1.98
C PRO A 123 10.45 -2.75 2.62
N GLN A 124 11.26 -2.51 3.65
CA GLN A 124 11.18 -1.27 4.42
C GLN A 124 11.44 -0.03 3.57
N VAL A 125 12.49 -0.07 2.73
CA VAL A 125 12.82 1.03 1.83
C VAL A 125 11.65 1.36 0.90
N CYS A 126 11.01 0.34 0.31
CA CYS A 126 9.83 0.54 -0.54
C CYS A 126 8.65 1.12 0.26
N ARG A 127 8.42 0.72 1.52
CA ARG A 127 7.34 1.29 2.32
C ARG A 127 7.51 2.78 2.56
N GLU A 128 8.74 3.21 2.87
CA GLU A 128 9.07 4.61 3.11
C GLU A 128 8.88 5.42 1.81
N LYS A 129 9.46 4.95 0.71
CA LYS A 129 9.36 5.60 -0.60
C LYS A 129 7.95 5.64 -1.15
N ILE A 130 7.14 4.59 -0.91
CA ILE A 130 5.70 4.63 -1.26
C ILE A 130 5.02 5.74 -0.47
N ARG A 131 5.27 5.91 0.84
CA ARG A 131 4.66 7.01 1.61
C ARG A 131 5.05 8.38 1.06
N ASP A 132 6.29 8.54 0.63
CA ASP A 132 6.74 9.80 0.04
C ASP A 132 6.08 10.05 -1.32
N ALA A 133 5.95 9.03 -2.17
CA ALA A 133 5.14 9.09 -3.39
C ALA A 133 3.67 9.45 -3.09
N LEU A 134 3.07 8.91 -2.02
CA LEU A 134 1.70 9.26 -1.63
C LEU A 134 1.57 10.73 -1.21
N LYS A 135 2.60 11.31 -0.59
CA LYS A 135 2.60 12.76 -0.29
C LYS A 135 2.58 13.57 -1.58
N ILE A 136 3.41 13.20 -2.56
CA ILE A 136 3.44 13.84 -3.88
C ILE A 136 2.08 13.70 -4.57
N ILE A 137 1.45 12.52 -4.54
CA ILE A 137 0.11 12.31 -5.11
C ILE A 137 -0.94 13.23 -4.48
N MET A 138 -0.83 13.50 -3.18
CA MET A 138 -1.80 14.32 -2.46
C MET A 138 -1.60 15.83 -2.69
N SER A 139 -0.36 16.31 -2.80
CA SER A 139 -0.05 17.75 -2.83
C SER A 139 0.66 18.27 -4.08
N GLY A 140 1.19 17.39 -4.93
CA GLY A 140 1.97 17.72 -6.13
C GLY A 140 1.27 17.33 -7.42
N ASP A 141 2.07 17.07 -8.46
CA ASP A 141 1.60 16.74 -9.81
C ASP A 141 2.23 15.46 -10.39
N GLU A 142 1.73 15.07 -11.57
CA GLU A 142 2.18 13.88 -12.30
C GLU A 142 3.67 13.94 -12.66
N LYS A 143 4.21 15.11 -12.98
CA LYS A 143 5.61 15.27 -13.38
C LYS A 143 6.53 15.05 -12.19
N MET A 144 6.22 15.66 -11.04
CA MET A 144 6.94 15.45 -9.78
C MET A 144 6.97 13.97 -9.39
N LEU A 145 5.84 13.27 -9.54
CA LEU A 145 5.78 11.85 -9.24
C LEU A 145 6.66 11.02 -10.18
N ASN A 146 6.63 11.29 -11.47
CA ASN A 146 7.47 10.56 -12.44
C ASN A 146 8.95 10.78 -12.19
N THR A 147 9.39 12.02 -11.96
CA THR A 147 10.78 12.32 -11.58
C THR A 147 11.18 11.57 -10.31
N PHE A 148 10.33 11.57 -9.28
CA PHE A 148 10.58 10.83 -8.04
C PHE A 148 10.73 9.31 -8.26
N ILE A 149 9.89 8.73 -9.13
CA ILE A 149 9.96 7.30 -9.46
C ILE A 149 11.28 6.96 -10.16
N GLN A 150 11.73 7.79 -11.11
CA GLN A 150 12.99 7.62 -11.85
C GLN A 150 14.19 7.70 -10.90
N GLU A 151 14.27 8.76 -10.08
CA GLU A 151 15.35 8.93 -9.09
C GLU A 151 15.42 7.75 -8.11
N PHE A 152 14.25 7.29 -7.63
CA PHE A 152 14.22 6.14 -6.73
C PHE A 152 14.58 4.83 -7.43
N ARG A 153 14.27 4.67 -8.72
CA ARG A 153 14.69 3.48 -9.47
C ARG A 153 16.22 3.40 -9.49
N ASP A 154 16.90 4.50 -9.80
CA ASP A 154 18.37 4.54 -9.82
C ASP A 154 18.98 4.21 -8.45
N GLU A 155 18.40 4.76 -7.37
CA GLU A 155 18.79 4.40 -6.01
C GLU A 155 18.57 2.89 -5.74
N PHE A 156 17.39 2.38 -6.09
CA PHE A 156 16.97 1.01 -5.82
C PHE A 156 17.87 -0.03 -6.48
N MET A 157 18.31 0.21 -7.72
CA MET A 157 19.21 -0.69 -8.44
C MET A 157 20.58 -0.85 -7.78
N ASN A 158 20.96 0.10 -6.91
CA ASN A 158 22.23 0.09 -6.18
C ASN A 158 22.10 -0.39 -4.72
N LEU A 159 20.88 -0.69 -4.25
CA LEU A 159 20.66 -1.14 -2.88
C LEU A 159 21.13 -2.59 -2.66
N PRO A 160 21.53 -2.95 -1.43
CA PRO A 160 21.78 -4.33 -1.07
C PRO A 160 20.53 -5.21 -1.28
N PRO A 161 20.68 -6.45 -1.76
CA PRO A 161 19.54 -7.34 -1.97
C PRO A 161 18.79 -7.63 -0.67
N GLU A 162 19.46 -7.58 0.49
CA GLU A 162 18.82 -7.73 1.80
C GLU A 162 17.78 -6.66 2.13
N ASP A 163 17.93 -5.44 1.61
CA ASP A 163 17.10 -4.28 1.94
C ASP A 163 15.84 -4.21 1.07
N ILE A 164 15.92 -4.74 -0.15
CA ILE A 164 14.82 -4.79 -1.11
C ILE A 164 14.02 -6.10 -1.05
N ALA A 165 14.43 -7.06 -0.22
CA ALA A 165 13.78 -8.36 -0.10
C ALA A 165 12.47 -8.31 0.70
N TYR A 166 11.47 -9.06 0.24
CA TYR A 166 10.17 -9.15 0.89
C TYR A 166 10.22 -9.98 2.18
N PRO A 167 9.87 -9.42 3.35
CA PRO A 167 9.76 -10.19 4.57
C PRO A 167 8.51 -11.10 4.56
N ARG A 168 8.69 -12.38 4.90
CA ARG A 168 7.62 -13.39 5.00
C ARG A 168 7.91 -14.41 6.10
N SER A 169 6.87 -15.06 6.60
CA SER A 169 7.02 -16.34 7.29
C SER A 169 6.79 -17.46 6.29
N VAL A 170 7.55 -18.54 6.38
CA VAL A 170 7.41 -19.69 5.48
C VAL A 170 6.73 -20.85 6.17
N ASN A 171 5.66 -21.36 5.56
CA ASN A 171 4.97 -22.57 5.97
C ASN A 171 4.72 -23.47 4.75
N GLY A 172 4.71 -24.78 4.93
CA GLY A 172 4.49 -25.80 3.94
C GLY A 172 5.76 -26.30 3.25
N LEU A 173 6.95 -26.14 3.85
CA LEU A 173 8.21 -26.57 3.20
C LEU A 173 8.19 -28.06 2.86
N LYS A 174 7.74 -28.89 3.81
CA LYS A 174 7.59 -30.35 3.61
C LYS A 174 6.57 -30.69 2.54
N LYS A 175 5.44 -29.96 2.52
CA LYS A 175 4.34 -30.14 1.56
C LYS A 175 4.76 -29.78 0.14
N PHE A 176 5.57 -28.73 0.00
CA PHE A 176 5.93 -28.16 -1.30
C PHE A 176 7.30 -28.59 -1.81
N SER A 177 8.02 -29.42 -1.05
CA SER A 177 9.21 -30.14 -1.53
C SER A 177 8.78 -31.37 -2.34
N SER A 178 9.52 -31.71 -3.39
CA SER A 178 9.26 -32.90 -4.21
C SER A 178 10.42 -33.89 -4.13
N SER A 179 10.12 -35.19 -4.27
CA SER A 179 11.12 -36.25 -4.43
C SER A 179 11.52 -36.48 -5.89
N SER A 180 10.64 -36.13 -6.84
CA SER A 180 10.86 -36.27 -8.29
C SER A 180 11.39 -34.99 -8.97
N GLY A 181 11.58 -33.91 -8.19
CA GLY A 181 12.08 -32.61 -8.64
C GLY A 181 12.34 -31.70 -7.45
N MET A 182 12.62 -30.41 -7.66
CA MET A 182 12.89 -29.50 -6.53
C MET A 182 11.61 -29.00 -5.84
N PHE A 183 10.54 -28.73 -6.60
CA PHE A 183 9.31 -28.11 -6.10
C PHE A 183 8.08 -28.94 -6.47
N ALA A 184 7.11 -29.01 -5.56
CA ALA A 184 5.77 -29.51 -5.88
C ALA A 184 4.98 -28.49 -6.72
N LYS A 185 4.00 -28.98 -7.49
CA LYS A 185 3.11 -28.11 -8.29
C LYS A 185 2.36 -27.14 -7.36
N GLY A 186 2.35 -25.85 -7.72
CA GLY A 186 1.67 -24.80 -6.96
C GLY A 186 2.43 -24.32 -5.71
N ALA A 187 3.71 -24.69 -5.54
CA ALA A 187 4.54 -24.18 -4.45
C ALA A 187 4.56 -22.63 -4.42
N PRO A 188 4.24 -21.99 -3.28
CA PRO A 188 4.34 -20.54 -3.15
C PRO A 188 5.77 -20.03 -3.41
N ILE A 189 5.88 -18.83 -3.96
CA ILE A 189 7.17 -18.25 -4.39
C ILE A 189 8.24 -18.25 -3.29
N HIS A 190 7.88 -17.80 -2.08
CA HIS A 190 8.77 -17.74 -0.93
C HIS A 190 9.14 -19.14 -0.39
N CYS A 191 8.26 -20.14 -0.56
CA CYS A 191 8.57 -21.55 -0.26
C CYS A 191 9.57 -22.12 -1.27
N LYS A 192 9.42 -21.83 -2.58
CA LYS A 192 10.40 -22.22 -3.59
C LYS A 192 11.79 -21.68 -3.26
N GLY A 193 11.89 -20.40 -2.91
CA GLY A 193 13.15 -19.79 -2.51
C GLY A 193 13.78 -20.43 -1.27
N ALA A 194 12.97 -20.83 -0.29
CA ALA A 194 13.46 -21.48 0.93
C ALA A 194 13.93 -22.92 0.68
N ILE A 195 13.22 -23.66 -0.16
CA ILE A 195 13.63 -25.01 -0.59
C ILE A 195 14.95 -24.94 -1.37
N LEU A 196 15.08 -23.96 -2.28
CA LEU A 196 16.32 -23.74 -3.03
C LEU A 196 17.48 -23.42 -2.09
N TYR A 197 17.29 -22.51 -1.13
CA TYR A 197 18.30 -22.19 -0.12
C TYR A 197 18.77 -23.44 0.63
N ASN A 198 17.84 -24.25 1.15
CA ASN A 198 18.18 -25.47 1.89
C ASN A 198 18.93 -26.49 1.00
N TYR A 199 18.49 -26.64 -0.25
CA TYR A 199 19.16 -27.49 -1.23
C TYR A 199 20.61 -27.03 -1.47
N LEU A 200 20.84 -25.73 -1.66
CA LEU A 200 22.15 -25.17 -1.93
C LEU A 200 23.07 -25.26 -0.70
N VAL A 201 22.58 -24.91 0.49
CA VAL A 201 23.34 -25.08 1.75
C VAL A 201 23.79 -26.52 1.93
N LYS A 202 22.91 -27.49 1.65
CA LYS A 202 23.25 -28.92 1.70
C LYS A 202 24.26 -29.32 0.63
N LYS A 203 24.03 -28.92 -0.62
CA LYS A 203 24.88 -29.25 -1.77
C LYS A 203 26.32 -28.75 -1.59
N HIS A 204 26.47 -27.54 -1.06
CA HIS A 204 27.77 -26.90 -0.83
C HIS A 204 28.35 -27.22 0.56
N LYS A 205 27.72 -28.12 1.34
CA LYS A 205 28.16 -28.52 2.70
C LYS A 205 28.35 -27.34 3.66
N LEU A 206 27.46 -26.35 3.57
CA LEU A 206 27.54 -25.10 4.34
C LEU A 206 26.76 -25.11 5.65
N THR A 207 26.26 -26.27 6.08
CA THR A 207 25.42 -26.43 7.29
C THR A 207 26.08 -25.99 8.59
N ASN A 208 27.42 -25.98 8.63
CA ASN A 208 28.18 -25.53 9.80
C ASN A 208 28.18 -24.00 9.95
N LYS A 209 27.85 -23.27 8.88
CA LYS A 209 27.89 -21.80 8.83
C LYS A 209 26.50 -21.18 8.69
N TYR A 210 25.60 -21.87 7.98
CA TYR A 210 24.26 -21.39 7.68
C TYR A 210 23.22 -22.43 8.11
N PRO A 211 22.29 -22.06 9.02
CA PRO A 211 21.21 -22.97 9.38
C PRO A 211 20.27 -23.17 8.20
N TYR A 212 19.56 -24.30 8.20
CA TYR A 212 18.43 -24.49 7.30
C TYR A 212 17.28 -23.57 7.68
N ILE A 213 16.46 -23.24 6.68
CA ILE A 213 15.16 -22.60 6.89
C ILE A 213 14.16 -23.68 7.25
N ASP A 214 13.62 -23.58 8.46
CA ASP A 214 12.60 -24.49 8.98
C ASP A 214 11.18 -23.96 8.80
N GLU A 215 10.22 -24.84 9.04
CA GLU A 215 8.79 -24.52 9.06
C GLU A 215 8.49 -23.43 10.11
N GLY A 216 7.74 -22.41 9.73
CA GLY A 216 7.42 -21.27 10.59
C GLY A 216 8.52 -20.21 10.69
N ALA A 217 9.68 -20.41 10.05
CA ALA A 217 10.77 -19.44 10.09
C ALA A 217 10.38 -18.12 9.42
N LYS A 218 10.88 -17.02 9.99
CA LYS A 218 10.85 -15.71 9.34
C LYS A 218 12.02 -15.64 8.35
N ILE A 219 11.68 -15.28 7.12
CA ILE A 219 12.60 -15.17 6.00
C ILE A 219 12.39 -13.85 5.29
N LYS A 220 13.33 -13.55 4.41
CA LYS A 220 13.18 -12.61 3.32
C LYS A 220 13.25 -13.39 2.00
N PHE A 221 12.57 -12.92 0.97
CA PHE A 221 12.70 -13.49 -0.37
C PHE A 221 12.87 -12.41 -1.44
N LEU A 222 13.57 -12.78 -2.50
CA LEU A 222 13.86 -11.97 -3.68
C LEU A 222 13.41 -12.68 -4.94
N HIS A 223 12.99 -11.90 -5.93
CA HIS A 223 12.78 -12.38 -7.28
C HIS A 223 14.11 -12.78 -7.94
N MET A 224 14.10 -13.85 -8.71
CA MET A 224 15.27 -14.34 -9.45
C MET A 224 15.03 -14.24 -10.95
N LYS A 225 16.06 -13.87 -11.70
CA LYS A 225 16.01 -13.77 -13.17
C LYS A 225 15.61 -15.11 -13.75
N GLN A 226 14.68 -15.11 -14.69
CA GLN A 226 14.20 -16.33 -15.35
C GLN A 226 14.43 -16.27 -16.87
N PRO A 227 14.80 -17.39 -17.51
CA PRO A 227 15.08 -18.71 -16.92
C PRO A 227 16.43 -18.76 -16.17
N ASN A 228 16.55 -19.65 -15.19
CA ASN A 228 17.81 -19.94 -14.50
C ASN A 228 17.99 -21.45 -14.25
N ILE A 229 19.22 -21.85 -13.91
CA ILE A 229 19.61 -23.27 -13.73
C ILE A 229 18.85 -23.97 -12.60
N TYR A 230 18.30 -23.23 -11.65
CA TYR A 230 17.59 -23.78 -10.49
C TYR A 230 16.09 -23.95 -10.77
N GLN A 231 15.59 -23.43 -11.90
CA GLN A 231 14.17 -23.38 -12.24
C GLN A 231 13.32 -22.75 -11.12
N SER A 232 13.92 -21.86 -10.32
CA SER A 232 13.26 -21.17 -9.21
C SER A 232 12.92 -19.75 -9.64
N SER A 233 11.77 -19.25 -9.22
CA SER A 233 11.37 -17.85 -9.43
C SER A 233 11.85 -16.93 -8.31
N ALA A 234 12.38 -17.48 -7.23
CA ALA A 234 12.82 -16.70 -6.08
C ALA A 234 13.92 -17.40 -5.29
N PHE A 235 14.63 -16.61 -4.50
CA PHE A 235 15.59 -17.06 -3.51
C PHE A 235 15.17 -16.52 -2.14
N SER A 236 15.19 -17.37 -1.11
CA SER A 236 14.84 -16.97 0.26
C SER A 236 16.03 -17.14 1.20
N PHE A 237 16.09 -16.33 2.24
CA PHE A 237 17.16 -16.34 3.24
C PHE A 237 16.62 -15.79 4.57
N MET A 238 17.31 -16.03 5.68
CA MET A 238 16.86 -15.55 7.00
C MET A 238 17.21 -14.07 7.21
N THR A 239 18.51 -13.77 7.33
CA THR A 239 18.99 -12.42 7.63
C THR A 239 19.86 -11.85 6.53
N LYS A 240 20.81 -12.65 6.02
CA LYS A 240 21.75 -12.28 4.97
C LYS A 240 21.86 -13.38 3.93
N ILE A 241 22.21 -13.00 2.70
CA ILE A 241 22.50 -13.96 1.65
C ILE A 241 23.87 -14.61 1.93
N PRO A 242 23.96 -15.96 1.96
CA PRO A 242 25.25 -16.64 2.05
C PRO A 242 26.14 -16.30 0.85
N ARG A 243 27.33 -15.73 1.11
CA ARG A 243 28.25 -15.27 0.05
C ARG A 243 28.71 -16.42 -0.85
N GLU A 244 28.89 -17.60 -0.27
CA GLU A 244 29.34 -18.81 -0.95
C GLU A 244 28.33 -19.38 -1.95
N LEU A 245 27.08 -18.92 -1.91
CA LEU A 245 26.05 -19.38 -2.86
C LEU A 245 26.04 -18.59 -4.16
N ASP A 246 26.76 -17.46 -4.22
CA ASP A 246 26.96 -16.64 -5.42
C ASP A 246 25.66 -16.44 -6.22
N ILE A 247 24.63 -15.94 -5.53
CA ILE A 247 23.26 -15.83 -6.06
C ILE A 247 22.87 -14.39 -6.42
N VAL A 248 23.69 -13.42 -6.03
CA VAL A 248 23.36 -11.98 -6.10
C VAL A 248 23.19 -11.52 -7.55
N ASP A 249 24.04 -12.00 -8.46
CA ASP A 249 23.99 -11.76 -9.91
C ASP A 249 22.70 -12.28 -10.57
N ARG A 250 22.08 -13.30 -9.96
CA ARG A 250 20.84 -13.93 -10.41
C ARG A 250 19.58 -13.29 -9.83
N ILE A 251 19.70 -12.29 -8.98
CA ILE A 251 18.55 -11.53 -8.47
C ILE A 251 17.99 -10.61 -9.57
N ASP A 252 16.67 -10.60 -9.70
CA ASP A 252 15.96 -9.76 -10.66
C ASP A 252 15.55 -8.45 -9.98
N TYR A 253 16.40 -7.43 -10.08
CA TYR A 253 16.14 -6.12 -9.47
C TYR A 253 14.98 -5.40 -10.18
N ASP A 254 14.81 -5.57 -11.49
CA ASP A 254 13.72 -4.95 -12.24
C ASP A 254 12.36 -5.53 -11.81
N GLU A 255 12.22 -6.86 -11.75
CA GLU A 255 11.00 -7.50 -11.24
C GLU A 255 10.75 -7.14 -9.77
N GLN A 256 11.83 -7.05 -8.98
CA GLN A 256 11.75 -6.67 -7.57
C GLN A 256 11.25 -5.21 -7.42
N PHE A 257 11.76 -4.26 -8.21
CA PHE A 257 11.32 -2.86 -8.21
C PHE A 257 9.86 -2.74 -8.66
N GLU A 258 9.53 -3.38 -9.79
CA GLU A 258 8.20 -3.32 -10.38
C GLU A 258 7.13 -3.79 -9.38
N LYS A 259 7.33 -4.96 -8.77
CA LYS A 259 6.34 -5.54 -7.86
C LYS A 259 6.32 -4.91 -6.47
N SER A 260 7.46 -4.41 -5.98
CA SER A 260 7.57 -3.93 -4.60
C SER A 260 7.26 -2.44 -4.46
N PHE A 261 7.37 -1.69 -5.56
CA PHE A 261 7.22 -0.24 -5.56
C PHE A 261 6.34 0.28 -6.70
N SER A 262 6.73 0.06 -7.98
CA SER A 262 6.08 0.71 -9.12
C SER A 262 4.61 0.33 -9.27
N GLN A 263 4.30 -0.98 -9.29
CA GLN A 263 2.94 -1.50 -9.40
C GLN A 263 2.00 -1.00 -8.28
N PRO A 264 2.41 -1.01 -6.98
CA PRO A 264 1.64 -0.37 -5.91
C PRO A 264 1.26 1.09 -6.17
N ILE A 265 2.18 1.89 -6.72
CA ILE A 265 1.91 3.29 -7.06
C ILE A 265 0.99 3.38 -8.28
N ARG A 266 1.23 2.55 -9.30
CA ARG A 266 0.41 2.46 -10.52
C ARG A 266 -1.06 2.22 -10.22
N PHE A 267 -1.37 1.30 -9.31
CA PHE A 267 -2.76 1.02 -8.92
C PHE A 267 -3.49 2.24 -8.34
N ILE A 268 -2.75 3.21 -7.80
CA ILE A 268 -3.30 4.45 -7.25
C ILE A 268 -3.38 5.51 -8.34
N THR A 269 -2.30 5.69 -9.12
CA THR A 269 -2.25 6.68 -10.21
C THR A 269 -3.31 6.43 -11.28
N GLU A 270 -3.60 5.17 -11.60
CA GLU A 270 -4.69 4.78 -12.50
C GLU A 270 -6.06 5.29 -12.05
N LYS A 271 -6.31 5.38 -10.73
CA LYS A 271 -7.60 5.89 -10.21
C LYS A 271 -7.73 7.40 -10.26
N ILE A 272 -6.61 8.11 -10.23
CA ILE A 272 -6.56 9.56 -10.37
C ILE A 272 -6.20 9.98 -11.80
N LEU A 273 -6.16 9.02 -12.74
CA LEU A 273 -5.87 9.21 -14.16
C LEU A 273 -4.49 9.82 -14.44
N TRP A 274 -3.52 9.53 -13.57
CA TRP A 274 -2.12 9.92 -13.76
C TRP A 274 -1.35 8.83 -14.50
N LYS A 275 -0.49 9.24 -15.43
CA LYS A 275 0.38 8.34 -16.19
C LYS A 275 1.75 8.22 -15.53
N ILE A 276 2.20 6.98 -15.36
CA ILE A 276 3.56 6.67 -14.98
C ILE A 276 4.33 6.36 -16.26
N ASP A 277 5.52 6.93 -16.39
CA ASP A 277 6.46 6.62 -17.46
C ASP A 277 7.11 5.26 -17.22
N ASP A 278 6.66 4.26 -17.99
CA ASP A 278 7.12 2.87 -17.92
C ASP A 278 8.54 2.69 -18.46
N SER A 279 9.06 3.68 -19.19
CA SER A 279 10.45 3.68 -19.62
C SER A 279 11.39 4.14 -18.52
N TYR A 280 10.87 4.69 -17.42
CA TYR A 280 11.66 5.27 -16.34
C TYR A 280 12.71 6.27 -16.86
N GLY A 281 12.35 7.08 -17.86
CA GLY A 281 13.23 8.06 -18.49
C GLY A 281 14.16 7.50 -19.57
N GLU A 282 14.11 6.19 -19.87
CA GLU A 282 14.93 5.57 -20.90
C GLU A 282 14.39 5.80 -22.32
N GLN A 283 13.12 6.18 -22.48
CA GLN A 283 12.51 6.49 -23.77
C GLN A 283 12.40 8.01 -23.95
N GLY A 284 13.18 8.54 -24.90
CA GLY A 284 13.15 9.97 -25.24
C GLY A 284 11.76 10.44 -25.66
N SER A 285 11.39 11.64 -25.23
CA SER A 285 10.17 12.30 -25.66
C SER A 285 10.31 12.82 -27.10
N LEU A 286 9.18 13.03 -27.78
CA LEU A 286 9.17 13.74 -29.08
C LEU A 286 9.81 15.14 -28.98
N GLU A 287 9.77 15.76 -27.80
CA GLU A 287 10.37 17.07 -27.53
C GLU A 287 11.90 17.00 -27.47
N ASP A 288 12.47 15.88 -26.99
CA ASP A 288 13.91 15.62 -27.02
C ASP A 288 14.46 15.48 -28.45
N PHE A 289 13.57 15.28 -29.44
CA PHE A 289 13.94 15.24 -30.85
C PHE A 289 14.11 16.63 -31.49
N PHE A 290 13.61 17.69 -30.83
CA PHE A 290 13.63 19.07 -31.33
C PHE A 290 14.62 19.99 -30.60
N ASN A 291 15.36 19.47 -29.60
CA ASN A 291 16.44 20.16 -28.90
C ASN A 291 17.81 19.60 -29.29
#